data_AF-A0A835GB12-F1
#
_entry.id   AF-A0A835GB12-F1
#
_cell.length_a   1.000
_cell.length_b   1.000
_cell.length_c   1.000
_cell.angle_alpha   90.00
_cell.angle_beta   90.00
_cell.angle_gamma   90.00
#
_symmetry.space_group_name_H-M   'P 1'
#
loop_
_entity.id
_entity.type
_entity.pdbx_description
1 polymer ?
#
loop_
_entity_poly.entity_id
_entity_poly.type
_entity_poly.pdbx_seq_one_letter_code
_entity_poly.pdbx_strand_id
1 'polypeptide(L)'
;MAILDTLQLTNQVEKLAQVSRDLRRKHKQIQNQMRLVCEERSELTAIVQSQQRDIAALQQASAQNKKCPTCGVATPDGGDDDDQSSKPTFSVRELRAILHERNELKLKLSRAEEQLSALQADQQHDSGSDTSPSVSTAHPEEEEPPVQGPLPAEPDDAPWKRNSGIRKL
;
A
#
# COMPACT_ATOMS: atom_id res chain seq x y z
N MET A 1 83.41 -11.41 -31.49
CA MET A 1 82.65 -12.30 -30.58
C MET A 1 82.35 -11.60 -29.25
N ALA A 2 83.33 -11.30 -28.41
CA ALA A 2 83.11 -10.76 -27.05
C ALA A 2 82.15 -9.54 -26.93
N ILE A 3 82.19 -8.58 -27.85
CA ILE A 3 81.30 -7.40 -27.82
C ILE A 3 79.84 -7.79 -28.07
N LEU A 4 79.60 -8.75 -28.97
CA LEU A 4 78.25 -9.20 -29.30
C LEU A 4 77.63 -9.97 -28.12
N ASP A 5 78.42 -10.83 -27.47
CA ASP A 5 78.02 -11.58 -26.28
C ASP A 5 77.71 -10.63 -25.12
N THR A 6 78.51 -9.56 -24.97
CA THR A 6 78.28 -8.53 -23.94
C THR A 6 76.95 -7.81 -24.18
N LEU A 7 76.64 -7.43 -25.42
CA LEU A 7 75.36 -6.77 -25.76
C LEU A 7 74.15 -7.70 -25.56
N GLN A 8 74.29 -8.98 -25.88
CA GLN A 8 73.25 -9.98 -25.65
C GLN A 8 72.98 -10.20 -24.16
N LEU A 9 74.03 -10.21 -23.34
CA LEU A 9 73.89 -10.33 -21.88
C LEU A 9 73.22 -9.09 -21.28
N THR A 10 73.61 -7.88 -21.71
CA THR A 10 72.98 -6.63 -21.27
C THR A 10 71.49 -6.61 -21.59
N ASN A 11 71.10 -7.01 -22.80
CA ASN A 11 69.68 -7.11 -23.19
C ASN A 11 68.90 -8.08 -22.31
N GLN A 12 69.50 -9.21 -21.91
CA GLN A 12 68.85 -10.16 -21.01
C GLN A 12 68.70 -9.60 -19.60
N VAL A 13 69.69 -8.89 -19.09
CA VAL A 13 69.64 -8.21 -17.79
C VAL A 13 68.55 -7.14 -17.78
N GLU A 14 68.41 -6.36 -18.84
CA GLU A 14 67.35 -5.34 -18.98
C GLU A 14 65.96 -5.97 -19.01
N LYS A 15 65.78 -7.06 -19.76
CA LYS A 15 64.52 -7.83 -19.78
C LYS A 15 64.17 -8.37 -18.39
N LEU A 16 65.15 -8.96 -17.70
CA LEU A 16 64.95 -9.46 -16.33
C LEU A 16 64.61 -8.33 -15.36
N ALA A 17 65.27 -7.18 -15.47
CA ALA A 17 64.96 -5.99 -14.67
C ALA A 17 63.53 -5.49 -14.93
N GLN A 18 63.09 -5.50 -16.19
CA GLN A 18 61.72 -5.15 -16.56
C GLN A 18 60.71 -6.12 -15.93
N VAL A 19 60.89 -7.43 -16.12
CA VAL A 19 60.02 -8.47 -15.56
C VAL A 19 59.97 -8.38 -14.03
N SER A 20 61.11 -8.12 -13.37
CA SER A 20 61.18 -7.93 -11.92
C SER A 20 60.37 -6.71 -11.44
N ARG A 21 60.39 -5.61 -12.20
CA ARG A 21 59.56 -4.42 -11.88
C ARG A 21 58.08 -4.74 -12.05
N ASP A 22 57.71 -5.44 -13.11
CA ASP A 22 56.32 -5.78 -13.40
C ASP A 22 55.76 -6.78 -12.38
N LEU A 23 56.55 -7.79 -11.99
CA LEU A 23 56.20 -8.73 -10.92
C LEU A 23 55.96 -8.00 -9.59
N ARG A 24 56.80 -7.04 -9.23
CA ARG A 24 56.59 -6.23 -8.01
C ARG A 24 55.30 -5.42 -8.07
N ARG A 25 54.98 -4.81 -9.22
CA ARG A 25 53.71 -4.09 -9.43
C ARG A 25 52.51 -5.03 -9.29
N LYS A 26 52.57 -6.20 -9.94
CA LYS A 26 51.51 -7.22 -9.87
C LYS A 26 51.33 -7.77 -8.46
N HIS A 27 52.42 -8.04 -7.74
CA HIS A 27 52.37 -8.49 -6.36
C HIS A 27 51.66 -7.45 -5.48
N LYS A 28 52.02 -6.16 -5.59
CA LYS A 28 51.34 -5.08 -4.85
C LYS A 28 49.85 -4.97 -5.21
N GLN A 29 49.51 -5.11 -6.49
CA GLN A 29 48.12 -5.11 -6.94
C GLN A 29 47.32 -6.27 -6.32
N ILE A 30 47.85 -7.49 -6.37
CA ILE A 30 47.20 -8.69 -5.81
C ILE A 30 47.07 -8.56 -4.29
N GLN A 31 48.13 -8.10 -3.59
CA GLN A 31 48.09 -7.86 -2.16
C GLN A 31 46.99 -6.87 -1.76
N ASN A 32 46.83 -5.78 -2.51
CA ASN A 32 45.75 -4.82 -2.25
C ASN A 32 44.36 -5.41 -2.51
N GLN A 33 44.19 -6.17 -3.60
CA GLN A 33 42.93 -6.87 -3.87
C GLN A 33 42.58 -7.88 -2.76
N MET A 34 43.56 -8.66 -2.31
CA MET A 34 43.36 -9.61 -1.21
C MET A 34 42.93 -8.92 0.07
N ARG A 35 43.51 -7.74 0.38
CA ARG A 35 43.12 -6.92 1.52
C ARG A 35 41.66 -6.46 1.40
N LEU A 36 41.28 -5.88 0.27
CA LEU A 36 39.90 -5.42 0.01
C LEU A 36 38.88 -6.54 0.15
N VAL A 37 39.14 -7.71 -0.45
CA VAL A 37 38.24 -8.87 -0.34
C VAL A 37 38.10 -9.33 1.11
N CYS A 38 39.16 -9.24 1.91
CA CYS A 38 39.10 -9.59 3.34
C CYS A 38 38.29 -8.56 4.15
N GLU A 39 38.43 -7.27 3.83
CA GLU A 39 37.63 -6.18 4.41
C GLU A 39 36.14 -6.38 4.07
N GLU A 40 35.78 -6.58 2.80
CA GLU A 40 34.41 -6.85 2.34
C GLU A 40 33.82 -8.11 2.99
N ARG A 41 34.59 -9.22 3.06
CA ARG A 41 34.14 -10.44 3.74
C ARG A 41 33.83 -10.18 5.21
N SER A 42 34.65 -9.39 5.90
CA SER A 42 34.44 -9.06 7.30
C SER A 42 33.18 -8.21 7.51
N GLU A 43 32.93 -7.25 6.62
CA GLU A 43 31.73 -6.41 6.62
C GLU A 43 30.46 -7.24 6.38
N LEU A 44 30.45 -8.07 5.33
CA LEU A 44 29.33 -8.97 5.04
C LEU A 44 29.06 -9.94 6.19
N THR A 45 30.11 -10.44 6.84
CA THR A 45 29.97 -11.32 8.01
C THR A 45 29.30 -10.59 9.17
N ALA A 46 29.69 -9.34 9.44
CA ALA A 46 29.07 -8.52 10.48
C ALA A 46 27.59 -8.22 10.18
N ILE A 47 27.25 -7.93 8.92
CA ILE A 47 25.87 -7.72 8.47
C ILE A 47 25.04 -8.98 8.69
N VAL A 48 25.51 -10.14 8.24
CA VAL A 48 24.81 -11.42 8.41
C VAL A 48 24.61 -11.74 9.89
N GLN A 49 25.62 -11.54 10.73
CA GLN A 49 25.49 -11.74 12.17
C GLN A 49 24.48 -10.79 12.82
N SER A 50 24.42 -9.53 12.38
CA SER A 50 23.39 -8.60 12.86
C SER A 50 21.99 -9.05 12.45
N GLN A 51 21.80 -9.38 11.17
CA GLN A 51 20.51 -9.86 10.66
C GLN A 51 20.07 -11.15 11.35
N GLN A 52 21.01 -12.06 11.65
CA GLN A 52 20.69 -13.29 12.37
C GLN A 52 20.20 -13.02 13.80
N ARG A 53 20.75 -12.01 14.49
CA ARG A 53 20.26 -11.56 15.79
C ARG A 53 18.87 -10.95 15.68
N ASP A 54 18.63 -10.12 14.66
CA ASP A 54 17.33 -9.50 14.43
C ASP A 54 16.25 -10.56 14.14
N ILE A 55 16.56 -11.54 13.29
CA ILE A 55 15.68 -12.68 13.00
C ILE A 55 15.37 -13.46 14.29
N ALA A 56 16.39 -13.77 15.10
CA ALA A 56 16.20 -14.47 16.36
C ALA A 56 15.31 -13.68 17.33
N ALA A 57 15.52 -12.36 17.42
CA ALA A 57 14.70 -11.47 18.24
C ALA A 57 13.24 -11.42 17.76
N LEU A 58 13.01 -11.32 16.45
CA LEU A 58 11.67 -11.35 15.85
C LEU A 58 10.98 -12.70 16.06
N GLN A 59 11.71 -13.81 15.91
CA GLN A 59 11.20 -15.15 16.18
C GLN A 59 10.79 -15.29 17.64
N GLN A 60 11.62 -14.81 18.59
CA GLN A 60 11.30 -14.82 20.01
C GLN A 60 10.08 -13.94 20.33
N ALA A 61 10.00 -12.73 19.77
CA ALA A 61 8.86 -11.84 19.93
C ALA A 61 7.57 -12.47 19.36
N SER A 62 7.64 -13.12 18.20
CA SER A 62 6.50 -13.84 17.62
C SER A 62 6.06 -15.03 18.49
N ALA A 63 7.01 -15.77 19.08
CA ALA A 63 6.73 -16.87 19.99
C ALA A 63 6.13 -16.39 21.32
N GLN A 64 6.52 -15.21 21.81
CA GLN A 64 5.90 -14.56 22.97
C GLN A 64 4.49 -14.03 22.62
N ASN A 65 4.28 -13.50 21.42
CA ASN A 65 2.97 -13.04 20.97
C ASN A 65 1.97 -14.21 20.82
N LYS A 66 2.42 -15.40 20.39
CA LYS A 66 1.61 -16.63 20.42
C LYS A 66 1.20 -17.07 21.83
N LYS A 67 1.91 -16.60 22.87
CA LYS A 67 1.65 -16.93 24.29
C LYS A 67 0.86 -15.84 25.01
N CYS A 68 0.41 -14.79 24.33
CA CYS A 68 -0.40 -13.74 24.91
C CYS A 68 -1.75 -14.34 25.36
N PRO A 69 -2.01 -14.50 26.67
CA PRO A 69 -3.24 -15.12 27.17
C PRO A 69 -4.46 -14.19 27.01
N THR A 70 -4.20 -12.89 26.77
CA THR A 70 -5.21 -11.83 26.70
C THR A 70 -5.73 -11.59 25.28
N CYS A 71 -4.98 -12.01 24.25
CA CYS A 71 -5.42 -12.00 22.87
C CYS A 71 -5.83 -13.43 22.53
N GLY A 72 -7.08 -13.78 22.82
CA GLY A 72 -7.67 -15.13 22.78
C GLY A 72 -7.75 -15.80 21.41
N VAL A 73 -6.66 -15.80 20.63
CA VAL A 73 -6.49 -16.63 19.44
C VAL A 73 -5.38 -17.63 19.76
N ALA A 74 -5.78 -18.71 20.44
CA ALA A 74 -4.97 -19.92 20.49
C ALA A 74 -4.73 -20.36 19.04
N THR A 75 -3.47 -20.44 18.62
CA THR A 75 -3.11 -21.25 17.47
C THR A 75 -2.83 -22.65 18.01
N PRO A 76 -3.69 -23.65 17.75
CA PRO A 76 -3.41 -25.01 18.19
C PRO A 76 -2.35 -25.59 17.25
N ASP A 77 -1.26 -26.07 17.83
CA ASP A 77 -0.28 -26.92 17.16
C ASP A 77 -0.41 -28.34 17.71
N GLY A 78 -0.46 -29.31 16.80
CA GLY A 78 -0.17 -30.72 17.08
C GLY A 78 -1.29 -31.58 17.69
N GLY A 79 -2.21 -32.05 16.85
CA GLY A 79 -3.07 -33.19 17.13
C GLY A 79 -3.77 -33.62 15.85
N ASP A 80 -3.54 -34.87 15.43
CA ASP A 80 -4.13 -35.50 14.25
C ASP A 80 -5.67 -35.38 14.19
N ASP A 81 -6.14 -35.27 12.95
CA ASP A 81 -7.53 -35.41 12.47
C ASP A 81 -8.61 -34.35 12.85
N ASP A 82 -9.40 -33.99 11.83
CA ASP A 82 -10.72 -33.32 11.83
C ASP A 82 -10.92 -31.78 11.89
N ASP A 83 -9.92 -30.90 11.97
CA ASP A 83 -10.19 -29.44 11.99
C ASP A 83 -9.42 -28.60 10.94
N GLN A 84 -9.53 -28.99 9.67
CA GLN A 84 -9.11 -28.12 8.55
C GLN A 84 -10.03 -26.89 8.37
N SER A 85 -11.11 -26.78 9.17
CA SER A 85 -12.08 -25.68 9.07
C SER A 85 -11.57 -24.37 9.66
N SER A 86 -10.66 -24.44 10.62
CA SER A 86 -10.16 -23.27 11.36
C SER A 86 -8.80 -22.74 10.88
N LYS A 87 -8.19 -23.36 9.85
CA LYS A 87 -7.05 -22.77 9.13
C LYS A 87 -7.55 -21.66 8.20
N PRO A 88 -6.98 -20.44 8.27
CA PRO A 88 -7.35 -19.37 7.34
C PRO A 88 -7.08 -19.83 5.91
N THR A 89 -8.14 -20.01 5.12
CA THR A 89 -8.06 -20.41 3.71
C THR A 89 -7.50 -19.30 2.81
N PHE A 90 -7.46 -18.08 3.32
CA PHE A 90 -7.00 -16.89 2.61
C PHE A 90 -5.66 -16.40 3.15
N SER A 91 -4.77 -16.01 2.24
CA SER A 91 -3.58 -15.23 2.59
C SER A 91 -3.97 -13.90 3.24
N VAL A 92 -3.05 -13.32 4.01
CA VAL A 92 -3.25 -11.99 4.65
C VAL A 92 -3.60 -10.91 3.60
N ARG A 93 -3.10 -11.04 2.37
CA ARG A 93 -3.42 -10.14 1.27
C ARG A 93 -4.89 -10.28 0.84
N GLU A 94 -5.34 -11.51 0.65
CA GLU A 94 -6.73 -11.80 0.26
C GLU A 94 -7.71 -11.39 1.35
N LEU A 95 -7.36 -11.62 2.62
CA LEU A 95 -8.19 -11.18 3.74
C LEU A 95 -8.38 -9.65 3.74
N ARG A 96 -7.33 -8.87 3.49
CA ARG A 96 -7.46 -7.41 3.35
C ARG A 96 -8.37 -7.03 2.19
N ALA A 97 -8.23 -7.69 1.04
CA ALA A 97 -9.07 -7.42 -0.13
C ALA A 97 -10.55 -7.69 0.17
N ILE A 98 -10.86 -8.84 0.80
CA ILE A 98 -12.22 -9.22 1.22
C ILE A 98 -12.79 -8.21 2.22
N LEU A 99 -11.99 -7.75 3.19
CA LEU A 99 -12.44 -6.76 4.17
C LEU A 99 -12.75 -5.41 3.52
N HIS A 100 -11.95 -4.99 2.52
CA HIS A 100 -12.21 -3.78 1.75
C HIS A 100 -13.51 -3.90 0.95
N GLU A 101 -13.67 -4.96 0.18
CA GLU A 101 -14.88 -5.21 -0.61
C GLU A 101 -16.13 -5.24 0.28
N ARG A 102 -16.07 -5.96 1.41
CA ARG A 102 -17.16 -5.99 2.39
C ARG A 102 -17.50 -4.59 2.91
N ASN A 103 -16.50 -3.74 3.19
CA ASN A 103 -16.77 -2.39 3.67
C ASN A 103 -17.42 -1.53 2.58
N GLU A 104 -17.02 -1.67 1.33
CA GLU A 104 -17.67 -1.00 0.20
C GLU A 104 -19.12 -1.46 0.01
N LEU A 105 -19.36 -2.77 0.11
CA LEU A 105 -20.71 -3.34 0.03
C LEU A 105 -21.59 -2.86 1.17
N LYS A 106 -21.06 -2.77 2.40
CA LYS A 106 -21.78 -2.19 3.54
C LYS A 106 -22.17 -0.74 3.30
N LEU A 107 -21.29 0.07 2.72
CA LEU A 107 -21.59 1.47 2.39
C LEU A 107 -22.70 1.55 1.33
N LYS A 108 -22.63 0.72 0.28
CA LYS A 108 -23.66 0.64 -0.75
C LYS A 108 -25.01 0.19 -0.19
N LEU A 109 -25.00 -0.82 0.68
CA LEU A 109 -26.19 -1.33 1.35
C LEU A 109 -26.83 -0.24 2.22
N SER A 110 -26.04 0.42 3.07
CA SER A 110 -26.52 1.52 3.92
C SER A 110 -27.15 2.65 3.09
N ARG A 111 -26.54 3.03 1.97
CA ARG A 111 -27.10 4.03 1.06
C ARG A 111 -28.42 3.58 0.43
N ALA A 112 -28.52 2.31 0.03
CA ALA A 112 -29.74 1.77 -0.53
C ALA A 112 -30.87 1.68 0.51
N GLU A 113 -30.54 1.28 1.75
CA GLU A 113 -31.47 1.26 2.88
C GLU A 113 -31.97 2.67 3.22
N GLU A 114 -31.11 3.70 3.16
CA GLU A 114 -31.50 5.10 3.33
C GLU A 114 -32.48 5.55 2.23
N GLN A 115 -32.20 5.23 0.97
CA GLN A 115 -33.10 5.54 -0.15
C GLN A 115 -34.45 4.84 -0.03
N LEU A 116 -34.48 3.57 0.38
CA LEU A 116 -35.73 2.84 0.62
C LEU A 116 -36.51 3.43 1.78
N SER A 117 -35.84 3.82 2.87
CA SER A 117 -36.47 4.44 4.03
C SER A 117 -37.11 5.78 3.66
N ALA A 118 -36.45 6.59 2.83
CA ALA A 118 -37.00 7.85 2.34
C ALA A 118 -38.29 7.64 1.52
N LEU A 119 -38.31 6.63 0.63
CA LEU A 119 -39.49 6.30 -0.17
C LEU A 119 -40.64 5.68 0.64
N GLN A 120 -40.34 4.96 1.72
CA GLN A 120 -41.36 4.43 2.64
C GLN A 120 -41.97 5.54 3.49
N ALA A 121 -41.16 6.49 3.95
CA ALA A 121 -41.64 7.67 4.68
C ALA A 121 -42.56 8.54 3.81
N ASP A 122 -42.26 8.68 2.52
CA ASP A 122 -43.09 9.42 1.55
C ASP A 122 -44.43 8.71 1.29
N GLN A 123 -44.45 7.37 1.21
CA GLN A 123 -45.67 6.56 1.06
C GLN A 123 -46.59 6.59 2.30
N GLN A 124 -46.02 6.72 3.51
CA GLN A 124 -46.82 6.85 4.74
C GLN A 124 -47.44 8.23 4.90
N HIS A 125 -46.88 9.27 4.27
CA HIS A 125 -47.44 10.62 4.28
C HIS A 125 -48.64 10.78 3.32
N ASP A 126 -48.80 9.89 2.34
CA ASP A 126 -49.91 9.91 1.37
C ASP A 126 -51.03 8.88 1.67
N SER A 127 -50.86 8.04 2.70
CA SER A 127 -51.88 7.09 3.18
C SER A 127 -52.62 7.62 4.41
N GLY A 128 -53.19 8.82 4.25
CA GLY A 128 -53.96 9.52 5.26
C GLY A 128 -55.18 10.23 4.68
N SER A 129 -55.96 9.57 3.81
CA SER A 129 -57.35 9.97 3.59
C SER A 129 -58.18 8.78 3.10
N ASP A 130 -58.91 8.21 4.05
CA ASP A 130 -59.87 7.14 3.90
C ASP A 130 -61.17 7.65 3.21
N THR A 131 -61.96 6.67 2.81
CA THR A 131 -63.05 6.59 1.85
C THR A 131 -64.35 7.40 2.10
N SER A 132 -64.82 8.03 0.99
CA SER A 132 -66.22 8.08 0.47
C SER A 132 -67.36 8.84 1.24
N PRO A 133 -68.63 8.90 0.76
CA PRO A 133 -69.19 10.02 -0.05
C PRO A 133 -70.51 10.64 0.53
N SER A 134 -70.76 11.96 0.40
CA SER A 134 -72.14 12.52 0.33
C SER A 134 -72.21 14.06 0.17
N VAL A 135 -72.89 14.47 -0.90
CA VAL A 135 -73.95 15.52 -1.00
C VAL A 135 -73.74 16.88 -0.30
N SER A 136 -73.67 17.89 -1.19
CA SER A 136 -74.16 19.27 -1.07
C SER A 136 -73.47 20.22 -0.08
N THR A 137 -72.79 21.26 -0.60
CA THR A 137 -73.27 22.66 -0.62
C THR A 137 -72.15 23.57 -1.17
N ALA A 138 -72.55 24.59 -1.92
CA ALA A 138 -71.76 25.55 -2.69
C ALA A 138 -70.66 26.31 -1.92
N HIS A 139 -69.50 26.54 -2.54
CA HIS A 139 -68.97 27.85 -3.04
C HIS A 139 -67.51 27.65 -3.52
N PRO A 140 -67.04 28.33 -4.59
CA PRO A 140 -65.65 28.24 -5.05
C PRO A 140 -64.81 29.34 -4.39
N GLU A 141 -63.81 28.97 -3.60
CA GLU A 141 -62.83 29.91 -3.05
C GLU A 141 -61.46 29.30 -3.35
N GLU A 142 -60.65 30.05 -4.09
CA GLU A 142 -59.30 29.70 -4.54
C GLU A 142 -58.38 29.51 -3.33
N GLU A 143 -57.82 28.31 -3.12
CA GLU A 143 -56.73 28.11 -2.16
C GLU A 143 -55.54 27.45 -2.88
N GLU A 144 -54.42 28.15 -2.81
CA GLU A 144 -53.23 28.14 -3.67
C GLU A 144 -52.51 26.77 -3.73
N PRO A 145 -52.05 26.28 -4.91
CA PRO A 145 -51.23 25.07 -4.96
C PRO A 145 -49.93 25.30 -4.17
N PRO A 146 -49.32 24.25 -3.58
CA PRO A 146 -48.11 24.40 -2.78
C PRO A 146 -47.03 25.15 -3.58
N VAL A 147 -46.64 26.32 -3.09
CA VAL A 147 -45.63 27.19 -3.71
C VAL A 147 -44.29 26.47 -3.65
N GLN A 148 -43.89 25.92 -4.80
CA GLN A 148 -42.57 25.33 -4.98
C GLN A 148 -41.55 26.46 -4.81
N GLY A 149 -40.70 26.35 -3.79
CA GLY A 149 -39.67 27.35 -3.47
C GLY A 149 -38.81 27.70 -4.71
N PRO A 150 -38.17 28.88 -4.72
CA PRO A 150 -37.46 29.36 -5.91
C PRO A 150 -36.49 28.29 -6.43
N LEU A 151 -36.60 27.97 -7.73
CA LEU A 151 -35.75 26.97 -8.36
C LEU A 151 -34.27 27.26 -8.03
N PRO A 152 -33.48 26.24 -7.66
CA PRO A 152 -32.04 26.39 -7.53
C PRO A 152 -31.48 27.02 -8.81
N ALA A 153 -30.75 28.13 -8.65
CA ALA A 153 -30.17 28.86 -9.77
C ALA A 153 -29.34 27.91 -10.66
N GLU A 154 -29.59 27.94 -11.97
CA GLU A 154 -28.80 27.15 -12.90
C GLU A 154 -27.33 27.59 -12.86
N PRO A 155 -26.36 26.72 -13.22
CA PRO A 155 -24.93 27.02 -13.14
C PRO A 155 -24.46 28.28 -13.89
N ASP A 156 -25.30 28.84 -14.77
CA ASP A 156 -25.05 30.06 -15.52
C ASP A 156 -25.55 31.34 -14.80
N ASP A 157 -26.42 31.22 -13.80
CA ASP A 157 -26.99 32.36 -13.05
C ASP A 157 -26.12 32.83 -11.87
N ALA A 158 -24.95 32.22 -11.69
CA ALA A 158 -24.10 32.54 -10.58
C ALA A 158 -23.59 34.00 -10.67
N PRO A 159 -23.66 34.80 -9.59
CA PRO A 159 -23.47 36.25 -9.64
C PRO A 159 -22.06 36.69 -10.08
N TRP A 160 -21.09 35.78 -10.07
CA TRP A 160 -19.71 35.98 -10.52
C TRP A 160 -19.53 35.82 -12.04
N LYS A 161 -20.54 35.28 -12.75
CA LYS A 161 -20.49 35.05 -14.20
C LYS A 161 -20.93 36.25 -15.04
N ARG A 162 -21.57 37.26 -14.43
CA ARG A 162 -21.85 38.54 -15.08
C ARG A 162 -20.53 39.30 -15.29
N ASN A 163 -20.00 39.18 -16.51
CA ASN A 163 -19.03 40.04 -17.17
C ASN A 163 -18.21 40.92 -16.21
N SER A 164 -17.20 40.33 -15.55
CA SER A 164 -16.17 41.07 -14.82
C SER A 164 -15.37 41.92 -15.81
N GLY A 165 -15.94 43.08 -16.18
CA GLY A 165 -15.29 44.14 -16.92
C GLY A 165 -14.33 44.89 -16.02
N ILE A 166 -13.29 44.23 -15.53
CA ILE A 166 -12.12 44.90 -14.97
C ILE A 166 -11.40 45.54 -16.14
N ARG A 167 -11.63 46.83 -16.36
CA ARG A 167 -10.76 47.62 -17.23
C ARG A 167 -9.40 47.73 -16.52
N LYS A 168 -8.35 47.26 -17.18
CA LYS A 168 -6.97 47.51 -16.76
C LYS A 168 -6.78 49.03 -16.63
N LEU A 169 -6.39 49.49 -15.44
CA LEU A 169 -5.67 50.75 -15.26
C LEU A 169 -4.19 50.49 -15.52
#